data_AF-A0A7X8WUQ1-F1
#
_entry.id   AF-A0A7X8WUQ1-F1
#
_cell.length_a   1.000
_cell.length_b   1.000
_cell.length_c   1.000
_cell.angle_alpha   90.00
_cell.angle_beta   90.00
_cell.angle_gamma   90.00
#
_symmetry.space_group_name_H-M   'P 1'
#
loop_
_entity.id
_entity.type
_entity.pdbx_description
1 polymer ?
#
loop_
_entity_poly.entity_id
_entity_poly.type
_entity_poly.pdbx_seq_one_letter_code
_entity_poly.pdbx_strand_id
1 'polypeptide(L)'
;GPGLTPSCDDFMAAVLLSLFYDDSVKKTQQAELSVFMDHVVSAAKKQTTLVSASMIQHAAEGKASGLYLSVLSALLEGDTNALENSATNALQFGASSGSDFLFGLCAMQQLMETWRSGDKQ
;
A
#
# COMPACT_ATOMS: atom_id res chain seq x y z
N GLY A 1 11.53 3.33 16.93
CA GLY A 1 12.64 2.92 17.82
C GLY A 1 13.96 3.00 17.05
N PRO A 2 15.13 2.90 17.70
CA PRO A 2 16.41 2.84 17.00
C PRO A 2 16.49 1.51 16.25
N GLY A 3 16.12 1.55 14.98
CA GLY A 3 16.00 0.40 14.09
C GLY A 3 15.35 0.85 12.78
N LEU A 4 16.16 1.05 11.75
CA LEU A 4 15.75 1.36 10.38
C LEU A 4 15.20 0.11 9.63
N THR A 5 14.42 -0.74 10.31
CA THR A 5 13.77 -1.97 9.81
C THR A 5 12.66 -2.35 10.81
N PRO A 6 11.43 -2.86 10.51
CA PRO A 6 10.81 -3.35 9.26
C PRO A 6 9.39 -2.80 8.96
N SER A 7 8.86 -1.80 9.70
CA SER A 7 7.47 -1.32 9.55
C SER A 7 7.19 -0.48 8.30
N CYS A 8 8.23 0.21 7.81
CA CYS A 8 8.10 1.12 6.67
C CYS A 8 7.86 0.37 5.35
N ASP A 9 8.33 -0.87 5.22
CA ASP A 9 8.22 -1.63 3.98
C ASP A 9 6.78 -2.07 3.73
N ASP A 10 6.07 -2.54 4.76
CA ASP A 10 4.65 -2.93 4.69
C ASP A 10 3.75 -1.71 4.47
N PHE A 11 4.04 -0.61 5.17
CA PHE A 11 3.40 0.67 4.92
C PHE A 11 3.60 1.12 3.46
N MET A 12 4.83 1.05 2.95
CA MET A 12 5.14 1.41 1.57
C MET A 12 4.43 0.49 0.58
N ALA A 13 4.36 -0.82 0.85
CA ALA A 13 3.60 -1.75 0.02
C ALA A 13 2.11 -1.35 -0.06
N ALA A 14 1.48 -0.94 1.05
CA ALA A 14 0.11 -0.42 1.06
C ALA A 14 -0.04 0.87 0.23
N VAL A 15 0.94 1.79 0.31
CA VAL A 15 0.97 3.02 -0.50
C VAL A 15 1.02 2.70 -1.99
N LEU A 16 1.95 1.84 -2.41
CA LEU A 16 2.13 1.50 -3.82
C LEU A 16 0.91 0.77 -4.37
N LEU A 17 0.33 -0.16 -3.61
CA LEU A 17 -0.91 -0.84 -4.03
C LEU A 17 -2.08 0.14 -4.12
N SER A 18 -2.24 1.05 -3.16
CA SER A 18 -3.32 2.06 -3.21
C SER A 18 -3.21 2.92 -4.47
N LEU A 19 -2.01 3.42 -4.77
CA LEU A 19 -1.77 4.19 -5.99
C LEU A 19 -1.93 3.36 -7.26
N PHE A 20 -1.51 2.09 -7.24
CA PHE A 20 -1.67 1.18 -8.36
C PHE A 20 -3.13 0.87 -8.64
N TYR A 21 -4.00 0.75 -7.63
CA TYR A 21 -5.42 0.45 -7.85
C TYR A 21 -6.32 1.69 -7.97
N ASP A 22 -5.77 2.90 -7.82
CA ASP A 22 -6.51 4.13 -8.05
C ASP A 22 -6.62 4.47 -9.55
N ASP A 23 -7.83 4.27 -10.09
CA ASP A 23 -8.16 4.56 -11.48
C ASP A 23 -8.04 6.06 -11.85
N SER A 24 -8.18 6.97 -10.90
CA SER A 24 -8.07 8.41 -11.16
C SER A 24 -6.62 8.82 -11.41
N VAL A 25 -5.69 8.27 -10.63
CA VAL A 25 -4.24 8.48 -10.80
C VAL A 25 -3.77 7.86 -12.12
N LYS A 26 -4.21 6.63 -12.43
CA LYS A 26 -3.87 5.97 -13.70
C LYS A 26 -4.28 6.75 -14.94
N LYS A 27 -5.41 7.44 -14.91
CA LYS A 27 -5.91 8.18 -16.08
C LYS A 27 -5.21 9.52 -16.30
N THR A 28 -4.68 10.12 -15.23
CA THR A 28 -4.19 11.50 -15.26
C THR A 28 -2.68 11.63 -15.16
N GLN A 29 -2.00 10.69 -14.50
CA GLN A 29 -0.59 10.80 -14.10
C GLN A 29 0.18 9.48 -14.26
N GLN A 30 -0.16 8.67 -15.28
CA GLN A 30 0.42 7.33 -15.44
C GLN A 30 1.95 7.34 -15.56
N ALA A 31 2.51 8.32 -16.26
CA ALA A 31 3.96 8.40 -16.49
C ALA A 31 4.70 8.78 -15.20
N GLU A 32 4.19 9.78 -14.47
CA GLU A 32 4.70 10.23 -13.18
C GLU A 32 4.60 9.11 -12.14
N LEU A 33 3.49 8.39 -12.12
CA LEU A 33 3.28 7.23 -11.28
C LEU A 33 4.34 6.15 -11.57
N SER A 34 4.58 5.81 -12.83
CA SER A 34 5.60 4.83 -13.21
C SER A 34 6.99 5.24 -12.73
N VAL A 35 7.36 6.50 -12.94
CA VAL A 35 8.66 7.05 -12.50
C VAL A 35 8.79 7.00 -10.98
N PHE A 36 7.72 7.35 -10.25
CA PHE A 36 7.69 7.26 -8.79
C PHE A 36 7.87 5.81 -8.31
N MET A 37 7.13 4.86 -8.88
CA MET A 37 7.24 3.43 -8.57
C MET A 37 8.67 2.92 -8.78
N ASP A 38 9.29 3.26 -9.92
CA ASP A 38 10.66 2.86 -10.25
C ASP A 38 11.69 3.44 -9.26
N HIS A 39 11.52 4.70 -8.85
CA HIS A 39 12.37 5.32 -7.83
C HIS A 39 12.25 4.62 -6.48
N VAL A 40 11.03 4.30 -6.04
CA VAL A 40 10.80 3.59 -4.76
C VAL A 40 11.43 2.19 -4.80
N VAL A 41 11.24 1.43 -5.89
CA VAL A 41 11.85 0.09 -6.06
C VAL A 41 13.38 0.17 -6.06
N SER A 42 13.96 1.14 -6.76
CA SER A 42 15.40 1.37 -6.79
C SER A 42 15.97 1.73 -5.41
N ALA A 43 15.23 2.55 -4.66
CA ALA A 43 15.56 2.93 -3.29
C ALA A 43 15.51 1.73 -2.33
N ALA A 44 14.46 0.89 -2.43
CA ALA A 44 14.27 -0.28 -1.58
C ALA A 44 15.42 -1.30 -1.75
N LYS A 45 15.84 -1.56 -2.99
CA LYS A 45 16.98 -2.46 -3.28
C LYS A 45 18.29 -2.08 -2.59
N LYS A 46 18.45 -0.81 -2.20
CA LYS A 46 19.66 -0.28 -1.55
C LYS A 46 19.52 -0.12 -0.04
N GLN A 47 18.30 -0.01 0.47
CA GLN A 47 18.03 0.51 1.82
C GLN A 47 17.29 -0.47 2.73
N THR A 48 16.77 -1.58 2.21
CA THR A 48 16.10 -2.61 3.02
C THR A 48 16.63 -4.02 2.70
N THR A 49 16.02 -5.04 3.29
CA THR A 49 16.36 -6.46 3.09
C THR A 49 15.94 -6.93 1.71
N LEU A 50 16.54 -8.03 1.22
CA LEU A 50 16.15 -8.66 -0.05
C LEU A 50 14.66 -9.04 -0.07
N VAL A 51 14.13 -9.51 1.07
CA VAL A 51 12.73 -9.91 1.21
C VAL A 51 11.81 -8.68 1.06
N SER A 52 12.07 -7.62 1.81
CA SER A 52 11.31 -6.37 1.73
C SER A 52 11.42 -5.68 0.37
N ALA A 53 12.61 -5.65 -0.22
CA ALA A 53 12.82 -5.07 -1.55
C ALA A 53 12.02 -5.83 -2.62
N SER A 54 11.97 -7.16 -2.51
CA SER A 54 11.11 -8.00 -3.36
C SER A 54 9.64 -7.66 -3.14
N MET A 55 9.18 -7.56 -1.89
CA MET A 55 7.80 -7.19 -1.57
C MET A 55 7.40 -5.84 -2.19
N ILE A 56 8.24 -4.81 -2.04
CA ILE A 56 8.03 -3.48 -2.60
C ILE A 56 7.97 -3.53 -4.14
N GLN A 57 8.85 -4.31 -4.77
CA GLN A 57 8.80 -4.51 -6.22
C GLN A 57 7.49 -5.15 -6.66
N HIS A 58 7.04 -6.20 -5.97
CA HIS A 58 5.75 -6.83 -6.27
C HIS A 58 4.58 -5.85 -6.07
N ALA A 59 4.60 -5.06 -5.00
CA ALA A 59 3.55 -4.07 -4.73
C ALA A 59 3.47 -3.00 -5.83
N ALA A 60 4.61 -2.53 -6.34
CA ALA A 60 4.68 -1.60 -7.48
C ALA A 60 4.07 -2.19 -8.77
N GLU A 61 4.09 -3.52 -8.91
CA GLU A 61 3.47 -4.26 -10.02
C GLU A 61 2.02 -4.68 -9.72
N GLY A 62 1.42 -4.19 -8.62
CA GLY A 62 0.05 -4.53 -8.21
C GLY A 62 -0.09 -5.91 -7.58
N LYS A 63 1.01 -6.52 -7.11
CA LYS A 63 1.05 -7.87 -6.55
C LYS A 63 1.36 -7.82 -5.05
N ALA A 64 0.67 -8.63 -4.27
CA ALA A 64 0.94 -8.79 -2.85
C ALA A 64 0.50 -10.18 -2.38
N SER A 65 0.67 -10.45 -1.09
CA SER A 65 0.10 -11.64 -0.47
C SER A 65 -1.43 -11.64 -0.64
N GLY A 66 -2.04 -12.82 -0.73
CA GLY A 66 -3.50 -12.93 -0.82
C GLY A 66 -4.21 -12.28 0.36
N LEU A 67 -3.57 -12.25 1.54
CA LEU A 67 -4.06 -11.55 2.71
C LEU A 67 -4.23 -10.04 2.47
N TYR A 68 -3.20 -9.39 1.94
CA TYR A 68 -3.22 -7.95 1.64
C TYR A 68 -4.15 -7.60 0.49
N LEU A 69 -4.19 -8.44 -0.55
CA LEU A 69 -5.11 -8.24 -1.67
C LEU A 69 -6.57 -8.41 -1.24
N SER A 70 -6.90 -9.32 -0.31
CA SER A 70 -8.24 -9.46 0.23
C SER A 70 -8.69 -8.21 1.01
N VAL A 71 -7.81 -7.62 1.82
CA VAL A 71 -8.10 -6.35 2.52
C VAL A 71 -8.35 -5.24 1.50
N LEU A 72 -7.50 -5.12 0.49
CA LEU A 72 -7.64 -4.09 -0.55
C LEU A 72 -8.92 -4.27 -1.37
N SER A 73 -9.27 -5.51 -1.76
CA SER A 73 -10.50 -5.80 -2.51
C SER A 73 -11.73 -5.40 -1.70
N ALA A 74 -11.81 -5.81 -0.44
CA ALA A 74 -12.92 -5.47 0.45
C ALA A 74 -13.05 -3.95 0.64
N LEU A 75 -11.93 -3.23 0.74
CA LEU A 75 -11.90 -1.78 0.84
C LEU A 75 -12.43 -1.11 -0.45
N LEU A 76 -11.98 -1.56 -1.63
CA LEU A 76 -12.40 -1.01 -2.92
C LEU A 76 -13.87 -1.32 -3.24
N GLU A 77 -14.37 -2.48 -2.81
CA GLU A 77 -15.76 -2.90 -2.98
C GLU A 77 -16.71 -2.24 -1.97
N GLY A 78 -16.17 -1.66 -0.89
CA GLY A 78 -16.96 -1.08 0.20
C GLY A 78 -17.68 -2.12 1.06
N ASP A 79 -17.23 -3.37 1.07
CA ASP A 79 -17.78 -4.43 1.92
C ASP A 79 -17.13 -4.39 3.31
N THR A 80 -17.82 -3.71 4.23
CA THR A 80 -17.37 -3.55 5.63
C THR A 80 -17.15 -4.88 6.35
N ASN A 81 -17.99 -5.89 6.09
CA ASN A 81 -17.88 -7.19 6.76
C ASN A 81 -16.65 -7.95 6.24
N ALA A 82 -16.44 -7.95 4.92
CA ALA A 82 -15.24 -8.55 4.33
C ALA A 82 -13.97 -7.81 4.76
N LEU A 83 -14.05 -6.49 4.92
CA LEU A 83 -12.93 -5.66 5.36
C LEU A 83 -12.55 -5.97 6.82
N GLU A 84 -13.52 -6.05 7.73
CA GLU A 84 -13.27 -6.38 9.13
C GLU A 84 -12.65 -7.78 9.27
N ASN A 85 -13.19 -8.77 8.55
CA ASN A 85 -12.68 -10.14 8.58
C ASN A 85 -11.25 -10.23 8.03
N SER A 86 -11.00 -9.62 6.87
CA SER A 86 -9.67 -9.65 6.23
C SER A 86 -8.62 -8.86 7.02
N ALA A 87 -8.98 -7.70 7.58
CA ALA A 87 -8.11 -6.92 8.45
C ALA A 87 -7.78 -7.66 9.75
N THR A 88 -8.77 -8.31 10.37
CA THR A 88 -8.57 -9.15 11.56
C THR A 88 -7.58 -10.28 11.26
N ASN A 89 -7.74 -10.97 10.13
CA ASN A 89 -6.81 -12.01 9.71
C ASN A 89 -5.40 -11.45 9.50
N ALA A 90 -5.27 -10.24 8.92
CA ALA A 90 -3.97 -9.62 8.70
C ALA A 90 -3.24 -9.29 10.02
N LEU A 91 -3.98 -8.88 11.04
CA LEU A 91 -3.45 -8.64 12.38
C LEU A 91 -3.09 -9.93 13.13
N GLN A 92 -3.83 -11.01 12.92
CA GLN A 92 -3.57 -12.29 13.60
C GLN A 92 -2.33 -13.01 13.07
N PHE A 93 -2.11 -13.03 11.75
CA PHE A 93 -1.01 -13.79 11.14
C PHE A 93 0.31 -12.99 10.98
N GLY A 94 0.32 -11.71 11.38
CA GLY A 94 1.52 -10.87 11.30
C GLY A 94 1.35 -9.54 12.02
N ALA A 95 1.10 -9.55 13.34
CA ALA A 95 0.66 -8.38 14.10
C ALA A 95 1.37 -7.04 13.78
N SER A 96 2.71 -7.00 13.69
CA SER A 96 3.43 -5.77 13.31
C SER A 96 3.22 -5.43 11.84
N SER A 97 3.57 -6.34 10.94
CA SER A 97 3.54 -6.16 9.48
C SER A 97 2.12 -5.89 8.93
N GLY A 98 1.12 -6.61 9.44
CA GLY A 98 -0.29 -6.38 9.17
C GLY A 98 -0.78 -5.03 9.70
N SER A 99 -0.36 -4.62 10.90
CA SER A 99 -0.75 -3.30 11.43
C SER A 99 -0.16 -2.15 10.62
N ASP A 100 1.09 -2.28 10.16
CA ASP A 100 1.78 -1.28 9.36
C ASP A 100 1.17 -1.15 7.95
N PHE A 101 0.82 -2.30 7.34
CA PHE A 101 0.09 -2.33 6.08
C PHE A 101 -1.29 -1.65 6.19
N LEU A 102 -2.09 -2.01 7.20
CA LEU A 102 -3.39 -1.40 7.44
C LEU A 102 -3.28 0.10 7.72
N PHE A 103 -2.27 0.52 8.47
CA PHE A 103 -2.00 1.93 8.70
C PHE A 103 -1.69 2.68 7.39
N GLY A 104 -0.90 2.07 6.49
CA GLY A 104 -0.64 2.63 5.15
C GLY A 104 -1.89 2.80 4.30
N LEU A 105 -2.80 1.82 4.31
CA LEU A 105 -4.09 1.94 3.63
C LEU A 105 -4.93 3.09 4.20
N CYS A 106 -5.07 3.18 5.52
CA CYS A 106 -5.80 4.27 6.18
C CYS A 106 -5.21 5.65 5.88
N ALA A 107 -3.88 5.76 5.83
CA ALA A 107 -3.21 7.01 5.48
C ALA A 107 -3.50 7.42 4.03
N MET A 108 -3.45 6.46 3.09
CA MET A 108 -3.74 6.73 1.69
C MET A 108 -5.20 7.08 1.43
N GLN A 109 -6.15 6.43 2.09
CA GLN A 109 -7.56 6.79 1.97
C GLN A 109 -7.79 8.27 2.36
N GLN A 110 -7.26 8.70 3.51
CA GLN A 110 -7.34 10.10 3.95
C GLN A 110 -6.64 11.06 2.98
N LEU A 111 -5.47 10.69 2.46
CA LEU A 111 -4.72 11.52 1.52
C LEU A 111 -5.47 11.67 0.19
N MET A 112 -6.04 10.59 -0.33
CA MET A 112 -6.82 10.60 -1.56
C MET A 112 -8.12 11.38 -1.40
N GLU A 113 -8.81 11.24 -0.27
CA GLU A 113 -10.01 12.03 0.06
C GLU A 113 -9.72 13.54 0.13
N THR A 114 -8.63 13.91 0.80
CA THR A 114 -8.24 15.32 0.92
C THR A 114 -7.83 15.90 -0.43
N TRP A 115 -7.06 15.16 -1.23
CA TRP A 115 -6.64 15.61 -2.57
C TRP A 115 -7.84 15.77 -3.52
N ARG A 116 -8.75 14.79 -3.55
CA ARG A 116 -9.99 14.84 -4.36
C ARG A 116 -10.97 15.93 -3.92
N SER A 117 -10.91 16.35 -2.66
CA SER A 117 -11.72 17.46 -2.14
C SER A 117 -11.10 18.82 -2.45
N GLY A 118 -9.77 18.90 -2.53
CA GLY A 118 -9.03 20.11 -2.92
C GLY A 118 -9.19 20.47 -4.41
N ASP A 119 -9.27 19.48 -5.30
CA ASP A 119 -9.50 19.69 -6.74
C ASP A 119 -10.91 20.21 -7.09
N LYS A 120 -11.82 20.31 -6.11
CA LYS A 120 -13.19 20.84 -6.30
C LYS A 120 -13.33 22.33 -5.97
N GLN A 121 -12.25 23.04 -5.64
CA GLN A 121 -12.23 24.50 -5.43
C GLN A 121 -11.56 25.22 -6.60
#